data_AF-A0A930U131-F1
#
_entry.id   AF-A0A930U131-F1
#
_cell.length_a   1.000
_cell.length_b   1.000
_cell.length_c   1.000
_cell.angle_alpha   90.00
_cell.angle_beta   90.00
_cell.angle_gamma   90.00
#
_symmetry.space_group_name_H-M   'P 1'
#
loop_
_entity.id
_entity.type
_entity.pdbx_description
1 polymer ?
#
loop_
_entity_poly.entity_id
_entity_poly.type
_entity_poly.pdbx_seq_one_letter_code
_entity_poly.pdbx_strand_id
1 'polypeptide(L)'
;MLPEEIGSDGIRLVSPKYYFPVNSGRGFYELTVAFTLLYALAESFICIGEGQEPKLRTRLRQFRRWYVHIGNDEKNIEEKQESLGFLELSELDSYSFVRTGKWWAVLARDKWKCLSCGRSAREDGVSLEVDHIIPRSKGGSDEMTNLQTLCKKCNIGKSNKDSTRL
;
A
#
# COMPACT_ATOMS: atom_id res chain seq x y z
N MET A 1 -11.51 -10.66 22.78
CA MET A 1 -12.30 -11.58 21.93
C MET A 1 -11.97 -11.26 20.49
N LEU A 2 -11.36 -12.20 19.77
CA LEU A 2 -11.13 -12.09 18.32
C LEU A 2 -12.37 -12.62 17.59
N PRO A 3 -12.78 -12.05 16.44
CA PRO A 3 -13.96 -12.49 15.71
C PRO A 3 -13.76 -13.86 15.06
N GLU A 4 -14.83 -14.65 15.02
CA GLU A 4 -14.89 -16.01 14.49
C GLU A 4 -14.56 -16.11 13.00
N GLU A 5 -14.03 -17.28 12.64
CA GLU A 5 -13.35 -17.60 11.40
C GLU A 5 -14.29 -17.78 10.20
N ILE A 6 -13.94 -17.16 9.07
CA ILE A 6 -14.47 -17.54 7.74
C ILE A 6 -13.29 -17.97 6.88
N GLY A 7 -13.30 -19.22 6.42
CA GLY A 7 -12.17 -19.96 5.89
C GLY A 7 -11.41 -19.39 4.68
N SER A 8 -10.17 -19.85 4.59
CA SER A 8 -9.40 -20.05 3.36
C SER A 8 -8.17 -20.89 3.72
N ASP A 9 -8.00 -22.06 3.09
CA ASP A 9 -6.80 -22.91 3.13
C ASP A 9 -5.58 -22.21 2.48
N GLY A 10 -5.25 -21.03 2.99
CA GLY A 10 -4.04 -20.29 2.69
C GLY A 10 -3.26 -20.08 3.98
N ILE A 11 -1.95 -19.92 3.88
CA ILE A 11 -1.10 -19.56 5.01
C ILE A 11 -1.62 -18.23 5.58
N ARG A 12 -2.34 -18.30 6.70
CA ARG A 12 -2.76 -17.12 7.46
C ARG A 12 -1.59 -16.62 8.27
N LEU A 13 -0.91 -15.61 7.76
CA LEU A 13 0.05 -14.84 8.53
C LEU A 13 -0.71 -13.90 9.46
N VAL A 14 -1.19 -14.43 10.59
CA VAL A 14 -1.74 -13.61 11.67
C VAL A 14 -0.55 -13.12 12.49
N SER A 15 -0.16 -11.86 12.30
CA SER A 15 0.76 -11.21 13.23
C SER A 15 -0.04 -10.58 14.36
N PRO A 16 -0.05 -11.13 15.59
CA PRO A 16 -0.79 -10.54 16.71
C PRO A 16 -0.28 -9.14 17.11
N LYS A 17 0.88 -8.73 16.56
CA LYS A 17 1.54 -7.46 16.84
C LYS A 17 1.28 -6.37 15.80
N TYR A 18 0.97 -6.73 14.55
CA TYR A 18 0.78 -5.77 13.45
C TYR A 18 -0.60 -5.93 12.83
N TYR A 19 -1.53 -5.06 13.21
CA TYR A 19 -2.87 -4.99 12.61
C TYR A 19 -2.85 -4.03 11.42
N PHE A 20 -3.45 -4.44 10.31
CA PHE A 20 -3.65 -3.57 9.16
C PHE A 20 -4.92 -2.72 9.35
N PRO A 21 -4.95 -1.44 8.94
CA PRO A 21 -3.85 -0.68 8.35
C PRO A 21 -2.80 -0.29 9.39
N VAL A 22 -1.52 -0.44 9.02
CA VAL A 22 -0.39 -0.04 9.87
C VAL A 22 -0.42 1.49 9.98
N ASN A 23 -0.48 2.01 11.21
CA ASN A 23 -0.43 3.45 11.44
C ASN A 23 0.96 3.88 11.94
N SER A 24 1.28 5.16 11.76
CA SER A 24 2.56 5.74 12.17
C SER A 24 2.76 5.77 13.70
N GLY A 25 1.67 5.68 14.47
CA GLY A 25 1.71 5.70 15.94
C GLY A 25 1.98 4.35 16.60
N ARG A 26 1.83 3.23 15.89
CA ARG A 26 2.05 1.88 16.44
C ARG A 26 2.34 0.86 15.33
N GLY A 27 3.53 0.26 15.37
CA GLY A 27 3.87 -0.90 14.54
C GLY A 27 4.63 -0.60 13.26
N PHE A 28 4.62 0.64 12.74
CA PHE A 28 5.38 0.97 11.53
C PHE A 28 6.89 0.84 11.73
N TYR A 29 7.41 1.30 12.88
CA TYR A 29 8.82 1.20 13.22
C TYR A 29 9.26 -0.26 13.36
N GLU A 30 8.54 -1.04 14.16
CA GLU A 30 8.91 -2.43 14.41
C GLU A 30 8.71 -3.31 13.16
N LEU A 31 7.74 -2.97 12.30
CA LEU A 31 7.59 -3.59 10.98
C LEU A 31 8.77 -3.26 10.07
N THR A 32 9.19 -1.98 10.02
CA THR A 32 10.35 -1.53 9.24
C THR A 32 11.61 -2.27 9.67
N VAL A 33 11.83 -2.38 10.98
CA VAL A 33 12.95 -3.13 11.57
C VAL A 33 12.89 -4.61 11.19
N ALA A 34 11.72 -5.25 11.33
CA ALA A 34 11.55 -6.67 11.00
C ALA A 34 11.80 -6.95 9.50
N PHE A 35 11.29 -6.10 8.60
CA PHE A 35 11.52 -6.22 7.17
C PHE A 35 12.99 -6.01 6.79
N THR A 36 13.66 -5.05 7.44
CA THR A 36 15.08 -4.77 7.15
C THR A 36 15.97 -5.96 7.56
N LEU A 37 15.64 -6.64 8.66
CA LEU A 37 16.31 -7.88 9.07
C LEU A 37 16.01 -9.04 8.11
N LEU A 38 14.76 -9.19 7.67
CA LEU A 38 14.36 -10.21 6.71
C LEU A 38 15.11 -10.05 5.37
N TYR A 39 15.33 -8.82 4.93
CA TYR A 39 16.10 -8.53 3.71
C TYR A 39 17.53 -9.07 3.75
N ALA A 40 18.24 -8.92 4.89
CA ALA A 40 19.59 -9.45 5.04
C ALA A 40 19.64 -10.99 4.91
N LEU A 41 18.61 -11.68 5.40
CA LEU A 41 18.46 -13.14 5.25
C LEU A 41 18.12 -13.50 3.80
N ALA A 42 17.15 -12.82 3.19
CA ALA A 42 16.74 -13.07 1.80
C ALA A 42 17.90 -12.91 0.81
N GLU A 43 18.67 -11.82 0.92
CA GLU A 43 19.88 -11.58 0.12
C GLU A 43 20.91 -12.72 0.28
N SER A 44 21.02 -13.28 1.48
CA SER A 44 21.96 -14.38 1.73
C SER A 44 21.52 -15.68 1.05
N PHE A 45 20.22 -15.95 1.02
CA PHE A 45 19.67 -17.09 0.27
C PHE A 45 19.84 -16.92 -1.24
N ILE A 46 19.67 -15.70 -1.77
CA ILE A 46 19.93 -15.39 -3.19
C ILE A 46 21.40 -15.66 -3.52
N CYS A 47 22.34 -15.15 -2.73
CA CYS A 47 23.76 -15.40 -2.93
C CYS A 47 24.09 -16.90 -2.95
N ILE A 48 23.53 -17.68 -2.02
CA ILE A 48 23.72 -19.14 -1.98
C ILE A 48 23.18 -19.79 -3.25
N GLY A 49 21.99 -19.39 -3.72
CA GLY A 49 21.40 -19.90 -4.96
C GLY A 49 22.23 -19.59 -6.21
N GLU A 50 22.96 -18.48 -6.20
CA GLU A 50 23.87 -18.08 -7.28
C GLU A 50 25.30 -18.66 -7.13
N GLY A 51 25.55 -19.50 -6.12
CA GLY A 51 26.88 -20.06 -5.83
C GLY A 51 27.89 -19.04 -5.29
N GLN A 52 27.41 -17.91 -4.78
CA GLN A 52 28.21 -16.86 -4.16
C GLN A 52 28.29 -17.02 -2.65
N GLU A 53 29.30 -16.41 -2.02
CA GLU A 53 29.36 -16.38 -0.55
C GLU A 53 28.21 -15.55 0.05
N PRO A 54 27.53 -16.05 1.10
CA PRO A 54 26.43 -15.34 1.73
C PRO A 54 26.88 -14.08 2.46
N LYS A 55 26.23 -12.96 2.17
CA LYS A 55 26.60 -11.63 2.68
C LYS A 55 25.97 -11.28 4.04
N LEU A 56 25.39 -12.25 4.75
CA LEU A 56 24.60 -12.05 5.97
C LEU A 56 25.33 -11.20 7.01
N ARG A 57 26.58 -11.57 7.32
CA ARG A 57 27.39 -10.88 8.35
C ARG A 57 27.60 -9.40 8.02
N THR A 58 27.88 -9.11 6.75
CA THR A 58 28.09 -7.75 6.25
C THR A 58 26.80 -6.95 6.31
N ARG A 59 25.67 -7.53 5.86
CA ARG A 59 24.36 -6.90 5.90
C ARG A 59 23.87 -6.63 7.33
N LEU A 60 24.04 -7.57 8.26
CA LEU A 60 23.71 -7.36 9.67
C LEU A 60 24.57 -6.26 10.32
N ARG A 61 25.85 -6.15 9.92
CA ARG A 61 26.72 -5.06 10.39
C ARG A 61 26.25 -3.69 9.87
N GLN A 62 25.85 -3.61 8.60
CA GLN A 62 25.25 -2.40 8.02
C GLN A 62 23.95 -2.02 8.73
N PHE A 63 23.06 -3.00 8.96
CA PHE A 63 21.82 -2.81 9.70
C PHE A 63 22.07 -2.28 11.11
N ARG A 64 23.00 -2.90 11.88
CA ARG A 64 23.34 -2.44 13.22
C ARG A 64 23.81 -0.99 13.24
N ARG A 65 24.63 -0.58 12.26
CA ARG A 65 25.10 0.81 12.14
C ARG A 65 23.94 1.78 11.90
N TRP A 66 23.05 1.43 10.98
CA TRP A 66 21.86 2.21 10.66
C TRP A 66 20.90 2.30 11.86
N TYR A 67 20.62 1.19 12.54
CA TYR A 67 19.72 1.12 13.69
C TYR A 67 20.21 1.97 14.87
N VAL A 68 21.51 1.91 15.18
CA VAL A 68 22.12 2.74 16.23
C VAL A 68 22.08 4.22 15.86
N HIS A 69 22.28 4.56 14.58
CA HIS A 69 22.22 5.94 14.12
C HIS A 69 20.81 6.52 14.27
N ILE A 70 19.77 5.80 13.84
CA ILE A 70 18.38 6.22 14.03
C ILE A 70 18.01 6.37 15.51
N GLY A 71 18.41 5.42 16.37
CA GLY A 71 18.14 5.53 17.80
C GLY A 71 18.84 6.71 18.49
N ASN A 72 19.93 7.23 17.90
CA ASN A 72 20.59 8.45 18.38
C ASN A 72 19.93 9.72 17.79
N ASP A 73 19.42 9.66 16.56
CA ASP A 73 18.68 10.77 15.95
C ASP A 73 17.32 10.98 16.64
N GLU A 74 16.61 9.92 17.05
CA GLU A 74 15.35 10.04 17.82
C GLU A 74 15.56 10.75 19.17
N LYS A 75 16.68 10.50 19.86
CA LYS A 75 17.04 11.22 21.09
C LYS A 75 17.36 12.70 20.86
N ASN A 76 17.89 13.05 19.68
CA ASN A 76 18.11 14.43 19.26
C ASN A 76 16.82 15.12 18.78
N ILE A 77 15.79 14.37 18.38
CA ILE A 77 14.51 14.89 17.92
C ILE A 77 13.63 15.35 19.09
N GLU A 78 13.74 14.72 20.27
CA GLU A 78 13.03 15.18 21.49
C GLU A 78 13.41 16.62 21.90
N GLU A 79 14.63 17.07 21.59
CA GLU A 79 15.07 18.46 21.85
C GLU A 79 14.62 19.47 20.77
N LYS A 80 14.09 19.01 19.63
CA LYS A 80 13.79 19.86 18.45
C LYS A 80 12.30 19.94 18.12
N GLN A 81 11.43 19.88 19.13
CA GLN A 81 9.99 20.12 18.99
C GLN A 81 9.63 21.62 18.91
N GLU A 82 10.21 22.36 17.96
CA GLU A 82 9.57 23.62 17.56
C GLU A 82 9.81 23.96 16.09
N SER A 83 8.69 24.06 15.37
CA SER A 83 8.52 24.51 13.99
C SER A 83 9.12 23.63 12.89
N LEU A 84 8.26 22.82 12.26
CA LEU A 84 8.38 22.58 10.82
C LEU A 84 6.97 22.58 10.24
N GLY A 85 6.64 23.74 9.66
CA GLY A 85 5.40 23.99 8.95
C GLY A 85 5.24 23.07 7.76
N PHE A 86 3.98 22.69 7.56
CA PHE A 86 3.44 21.99 6.41
C PHE A 86 3.93 22.63 5.09
N LEU A 87 4.81 21.94 4.37
CA LEU A 87 5.25 22.37 3.04
C LEU A 87 4.13 22.10 2.02
N GLU A 88 3.55 23.18 1.51
CA GLU A 88 2.60 23.21 0.42
C GLU A 88 3.34 22.85 -0.89
N LEU A 89 3.21 21.59 -1.31
CA LEU A 89 3.75 21.13 -2.60
C LEU A 89 2.77 21.51 -3.71
N SER A 90 3.09 22.58 -4.43
CA SER A 90 2.38 23.02 -5.62
C SER A 90 2.58 22.06 -6.80
N GLU A 91 1.45 21.69 -7.40
CA GLU A 91 1.25 21.32 -8.81
C GLU A 91 2.34 20.43 -9.46
N LEU A 92 2.41 19.18 -9.03
CA LEU A 92 2.81 18.09 -9.92
C LEU A 92 1.58 17.63 -10.70
N ASP A 93 1.24 18.50 -11.66
CA ASP A 93 0.21 18.29 -12.64
C ASP A 93 0.68 17.25 -13.67
N SER A 94 -0.27 16.48 -14.18
CA SER A 94 -0.10 15.48 -15.26
C SER A 94 0.46 14.10 -14.88
N TYR A 95 -0.49 13.20 -14.58
CA TYR A 95 -0.39 11.73 -14.56
C TYR A 95 0.35 11.05 -13.39
N SER A 96 -0.31 10.01 -12.87
CA SER A 96 0.26 8.95 -12.03
C SER A 96 0.58 9.31 -10.57
N PHE A 97 -0.42 9.65 -9.76
CA PHE A 97 -0.48 9.14 -8.39
C PHE A 97 -1.89 9.33 -7.78
N VAL A 98 -2.84 8.45 -8.08
CA VAL A 98 -3.89 8.26 -7.07
C VAL A 98 -3.16 7.62 -5.89
N ARG A 99 -2.96 8.39 -4.81
CA ARG A 99 -2.28 7.91 -3.59
C ARG A 99 -2.81 6.51 -3.27
N THR A 100 -1.92 5.54 -3.08
CA THR A 100 -2.26 4.12 -2.84
C THR A 100 -3.39 3.96 -1.81
N GLY A 101 -3.44 4.82 -0.80
CA GLY A 101 -4.52 4.85 0.19
C GLY A 101 -5.90 5.23 -0.37
N LYS A 102 -6.00 6.20 -1.29
CA LYS A 102 -7.27 6.60 -1.92
C LYS A 102 -7.81 5.49 -2.81
N TRP A 103 -6.96 4.87 -3.63
CA TRP A 103 -7.33 3.71 -4.43
C TRP A 103 -7.85 2.55 -3.57
N TRP A 104 -7.12 2.22 -2.51
CA TRP A 104 -7.55 1.21 -1.55
C TRP A 104 -8.90 1.54 -0.91
N ALA A 105 -9.11 2.81 -0.53
CA ALA A 105 -10.36 3.27 0.06
C ALA A 105 -11.56 3.11 -0.91
N VAL A 106 -11.38 3.41 -2.19
CA VAL A 106 -12.44 3.21 -3.22
C VAL A 106 -12.76 1.73 -3.38
N LEU A 107 -11.74 0.88 -3.52
CA LEU A 107 -11.92 -0.57 -3.66
C LEU A 107 -12.60 -1.19 -2.43
N ALA A 108 -12.21 -0.75 -1.23
CA ALA A 108 -12.82 -1.20 0.02
C ALA A 108 -14.28 -0.73 0.15
N ARG A 109 -14.58 0.53 -0.18
CA ARG A 109 -15.95 1.08 -0.22
C ARG A 109 -16.85 0.26 -1.15
N ASP A 110 -16.32 -0.09 -2.32
CA ASP A 110 -17.03 -0.84 -3.36
C ASP A 110 -16.99 -2.36 -3.14
N LYS A 111 -16.56 -2.81 -1.95
CA LYS A 111 -16.51 -4.21 -1.52
C LYS A 111 -15.74 -5.11 -2.50
N TRP A 112 -14.69 -4.58 -3.13
CA TRP A 112 -13.87 -5.31 -4.10
C TRP A 112 -14.68 -5.88 -5.27
N LYS A 113 -15.73 -5.17 -5.67
CA LYS A 113 -16.63 -5.54 -6.78
C LYS A 113 -16.71 -4.41 -7.79
N CYS A 114 -16.77 -4.79 -9.06
CA CYS A 114 -17.08 -3.86 -10.14
C CYS A 114 -18.51 -3.33 -9.93
N LEU A 115 -18.67 -2.01 -9.78
CA LEU A 115 -19.99 -1.41 -9.60
C LEU A 115 -20.90 -1.52 -10.82
N SER A 116 -20.33 -1.76 -12.00
CA SER A 116 -21.12 -1.91 -13.24
C SER A 116 -21.63 -3.33 -13.47
N CYS A 117 -20.86 -4.37 -13.11
CA CYS A 117 -21.21 -5.76 -13.43
C CYS A 117 -21.24 -6.71 -12.24
N GLY A 118 -20.94 -6.22 -11.03
CA GLY A 118 -20.97 -6.99 -9.79
C GLY A 118 -19.79 -7.96 -9.60
N ARG A 119 -18.97 -8.20 -10.63
CA ARG A 119 -17.87 -9.17 -10.58
C ARG A 119 -16.76 -8.74 -9.63
N SER A 120 -16.15 -9.70 -8.93
CA SER A 120 -15.04 -9.48 -8.00
C SER A 120 -13.74 -10.12 -8.49
N ALA A 121 -12.61 -9.60 -8.00
CA ALA A 121 -11.31 -10.22 -8.27
C ALA A 121 -11.19 -11.63 -7.67
N ARG A 122 -11.87 -11.90 -6.54
CA ARG A 122 -11.80 -13.17 -5.81
C ARG A 122 -12.69 -14.25 -6.41
N GLU A 123 -13.95 -13.92 -6.73
CA GLU A 123 -14.95 -14.90 -7.18
C GLU A 123 -14.88 -15.11 -8.70
N ASP A 124 -14.61 -14.06 -9.47
CA ASP A 124 -14.66 -14.08 -10.94
C ASP A 124 -13.29 -13.95 -11.62
N GLY A 125 -12.22 -13.73 -10.84
CA GLY A 125 -10.86 -13.58 -11.38
C GLY A 125 -10.66 -12.32 -12.24
N VAL A 126 -11.52 -11.30 -12.10
CA VAL A 126 -11.40 -10.07 -12.89
C VAL A 126 -10.42 -9.08 -12.26
N SER A 127 -9.64 -8.38 -13.09
CA SER A 127 -8.83 -7.25 -12.64
C SER A 127 -9.72 -6.03 -12.43
N LEU A 128 -9.61 -5.42 -11.25
CA LEU A 128 -10.34 -4.22 -10.85
C LEU A 128 -9.42 -3.00 -10.93
N GLU A 129 -9.99 -1.90 -11.42
CA GLU A 129 -9.36 -0.60 -11.59
C GLU A 129 -10.29 0.46 -10.99
N VAL A 130 -9.73 1.54 -10.46
CA VAL A 130 -10.52 2.70 -10.04
C VAL A 130 -10.56 3.69 -11.19
N ASP A 131 -11.76 4.09 -11.56
CA ASP A 131 -12.03 5.01 -12.66
C ASP A 131 -12.92 6.17 -12.19
N HIS A 132 -12.92 7.26 -12.94
CA HIS A 132 -13.75 8.42 -12.66
C HIS A 132 -15.18 8.20 -13.17
N ILE A 133 -16.22 8.55 -12.40
CA ILE A 133 -17.62 8.54 -12.84
C ILE A 133 -17.80 9.52 -13.99
N ILE A 134 -17.48 10.79 -13.73
CA ILE A 134 -17.32 11.82 -14.75
C ILE A 134 -15.87 11.75 -15.23
N PRO A 135 -15.59 11.42 -16.51
CA PRO A 135 -14.23 11.35 -17.03
C PRO A 135 -13.47 12.66 -16.83
N ARG A 136 -12.15 12.58 -16.57
CA ARG A 136 -11.29 13.78 -16.45
C ARG A 136 -11.35 14.68 -17.68
N SER A 137 -11.47 14.11 -18.88
CA SER A 137 -11.64 14.86 -20.13
C SER A 137 -12.92 15.71 -20.18
N LYS A 138 -13.88 15.45 -19.29
CA LYS A 138 -15.12 16.23 -19.12
C LYS A 138 -15.12 17.06 -17.82
N GLY A 139 -13.96 17.24 -17.18
CA GLY A 139 -13.83 18.02 -15.95
C GLY A 139 -14.15 17.25 -14.65
N GLY A 140 -14.10 15.92 -14.67
CA GLY A 140 -14.30 15.12 -13.45
C GLY A 140 -13.21 15.33 -12.40
N SER A 141 -13.62 15.45 -11.13
CA SER A 141 -12.72 15.63 -9.99
C SER A 141 -12.09 14.33 -9.49
N ASP A 142 -10.99 14.41 -8.74
CA ASP A 142 -10.37 13.28 -8.03
C ASP A 142 -10.98 13.01 -6.63
N GLU A 143 -12.17 13.56 -6.38
CA GLU A 143 -12.89 13.38 -5.13
C GLU A 143 -13.46 11.96 -5.01
N MET A 144 -13.54 11.44 -3.78
CA MET A 144 -14.06 10.08 -3.53
C MET A 144 -15.44 9.85 -4.14
N THR A 145 -16.27 10.90 -4.22
CA THR A 145 -17.61 10.86 -4.81
C THR A 145 -17.61 10.66 -6.33
N ASN A 146 -16.53 11.03 -7.01
CA ASN A 146 -16.38 10.88 -8.46
C ASN A 146 -15.51 9.66 -8.83
N LEU A 147 -15.11 8.83 -7.87
CA LEU A 147 -14.35 7.61 -8.12
C LEU A 147 -15.22 6.37 -7.93
N GLN A 148 -15.03 5.36 -8.78
CA GLN A 148 -15.73 4.08 -8.76
C GLN A 148 -14.80 2.92 -9.12
N THR A 149 -15.12 1.73 -8.60
CA THR A 149 -14.43 0.49 -8.97
C THR A 149 -15.07 -0.13 -10.20
N LEU A 150 -14.29 -0.35 -11.25
CA LEU A 150 -14.70 -1.05 -12.47
C LEU A 150 -13.75 -2.21 -12.77
N CYS A 151 -14.26 -3.31 -13.34
CA CYS A 151 -13.36 -4.30 -13.93
C CYS A 151 -12.80 -3.77 -15.25
N LYS A 152 -11.61 -4.25 -15.65
CA LYS A 152 -10.94 -3.80 -16.87
C LYS A 152 -11.85 -3.79 -18.12
N LYS A 153 -12.71 -4.79 -18.28
CA LYS A 153 -13.68 -4.86 -19.39
C LYS A 153 -14.71 -3.73 -19.34
N CYS A 154 -15.30 -3.49 -18.17
CA CYS A 154 -16.26 -2.40 -17.97
C CYS A 154 -15.59 -1.02 -18.12
N ASN A 155 -14.36 -0.87 -17.61
CA ASN A 155 -13.59 0.36 -17.73
C ASN A 155 -13.31 0.71 -19.20
N ILE A 156 -12.81 -0.26 -19.98
CA ILE A 156 -12.61 -0.10 -21.43
C ILE A 156 -13.93 0.22 -22.14
N GLY A 157 -15.01 -0.46 -21.78
CA GLY A 157 -16.35 -0.24 -22.37
C GLY A 157 -16.91 1.14 -22.07
N LYS A 158 -16.58 1.72 -20.92
CA LYS A 158 -16.96 3.09 -20.53
C LYS A 158 -16.21 4.13 -21.36
N SER A 159 -14.89 3.99 -21.50
CA SER A 159 -14.07 4.97 -22.23
C SER A 159 -14.34 6.40 -21.71
N ASN A 160 -14.55 7.37 -22.60
CA ASN A 160 -14.84 8.76 -22.24
C ASN A 160 -16.35 9.04 -22.04
N LYS A 161 -17.15 7.99 -21.84
CA LYS A 161 -18.58 8.13 -21.56
C LYS A 161 -18.81 8.30 -20.06
N ASP A 162 -19.80 9.11 -19.75
CA ASP A 162 -20.26 9.51 -18.42
C ASP A 162 -21.36 8.58 -17.87
N SER A 163 -21.86 7.65 -18.68
CA SER A 163 -22.83 6.65 -18.24
C SER A 163 -22.16 5.31 -17.94
N THR A 164 -21.74 5.11 -16.68
CA THR A 164 -21.74 3.76 -16.12
C THR A 164 -23.19 3.45 -15.73
N ARG A 165 -23.79 2.40 -16.29
CA ARG A 165 -25.04 1.86 -15.71
C ARG A 165 -24.67 1.29 -14.33
N LEU A 166 -24.99 2.05 -13.29
CA LEU A 166 -25.06 1.63 -11.89
C LEU A 166 -26.39 0.90 -11.65
#